data_AF-A0A562SKS2-F1
#
_entry.id   AF-A0A562SKS2-F1
#
_cell.length_a   1.000
_cell.length_b   1.000
_cell.length_c   1.000
_cell.angle_alpha   90.00
_cell.angle_beta   90.00
_cell.angle_gamma   90.00
#
_symmetry.space_group_name_H-M   'P 1'
#
loop_
_entity.id
_entity.type
_entity.pdbx_description
1 polymer ?
#
loop_
_entity_poly.entity_id
_entity_poly.type
_entity_poly.pdbx_seq_one_letter_code
_entity_poly.pdbx_strand_id
1 'polypeptide(L)'
;MTLNDYLYRFGISKSAFAKKIGTTTATVSRISEGLVVPRKGLLLRIYEESEGLVTPNDLVGLPCLEANSNSGAPMACMTVG
;
A
#
# COMPACT_ATOMS: atom_id res chain seq x y z
N MET A 1 -0.55 -5.23 3.50
CA MET A 1 0.85 -4.78 3.69
C MET A 1 0.87 -3.26 3.60
N THR A 2 1.23 -2.54 4.66
CA THR A 2 1.19 -1.06 4.61
C THR A 2 2.40 -0.50 3.88
N LEU A 3 2.28 0.72 3.34
CA LEU A 3 3.42 1.41 2.72
C LEU A 3 4.58 1.59 3.71
N ASN A 4 4.29 1.83 4.99
CA ASN A 4 5.33 1.98 6.00
C ASN A 4 6.07 0.65 6.27
N ASP A 5 5.34 -0.46 6.33
CA ASP A 5 5.94 -1.80 6.48
C ASP A 5 6.80 -2.15 5.26
N TYR A 6 6.32 -1.88 4.05
CA TYR A 6 7.10 -2.04 2.82
C TYR A 6 8.42 -1.25 2.88
N LEU A 7 8.38 0.04 3.22
CA LEU A 7 9.61 0.84 3.31
C LEU A 7 10.58 0.30 4.36
N TYR A 8 10.07 -0.15 5.50
CA TYR A 8 10.88 -0.74 6.57
C TYR A 8 11.52 -2.08 6.13
N ARG A 9 10.72 -2.99 5.57
CA ARG A 9 11.13 -4.35 5.20
C ARG A 9 12.16 -4.37 4.08
N PHE A 10 12.09 -3.41 3.17
CA PHE A 10 13.04 -3.27 2.05
C PHE A 10 14.16 -2.26 2.34
N GLY A 11 14.20 -1.65 3.53
CA GLY A 11 15.23 -0.67 3.90
C GLY A 11 15.20 0.60 3.04
N ILE A 12 14.06 0.93 2.45
CA ILE A 12 13.91 2.07 1.53
C ILE A 12 13.53 3.31 2.34
N SER A 13 14.33 4.36 2.25
CA SER A 13 13.97 5.64 2.87
C SER A 13 12.78 6.29 2.16
N LYS A 14 11.90 6.97 2.93
CA LYS A 14 10.76 7.74 2.39
C LYS A 14 11.19 8.73 1.30
N SER A 15 12.38 9.32 1.42
CA SER A 15 12.94 10.26 0.44
C SER A 15 13.34 9.57 -0.86
N ALA A 16 14.00 8.40 -0.78
CA ALA A 16 14.35 7.62 -1.96
C ALA A 16 13.10 7.12 -2.69
N PHE A 17 12.11 6.62 -1.95
CA PHE A 17 10.84 6.19 -2.51
C PHE A 17 10.09 7.35 -3.18
N ALA A 18 10.04 8.51 -2.53
CA ALA A 18 9.41 9.72 -3.07
C ALA A 18 10.03 10.14 -4.41
N LYS A 19 11.37 10.13 -4.51
CA LYS A 19 12.08 10.39 -5.78
C LYS A 19 11.69 9.39 -6.86
N LYS A 20 11.56 8.11 -6.51
CA LYS A 20 11.24 7.02 -7.44
C LYS A 20 9.84 7.16 -8.05
N ILE A 21 8.83 7.45 -7.22
CA ILE A 21 7.44 7.66 -7.69
C ILE A 21 7.18 9.09 -8.22
N GLY A 22 8.16 9.99 -8.16
CA GLY A 22 8.07 11.36 -8.62
C GLY A 22 7.16 12.24 -7.74
N THR A 23 7.33 12.19 -6.42
CA THR A 23 6.60 13.02 -5.44
C THR A 23 7.50 13.55 -4.33
N THR A 24 6.92 14.25 -3.36
CA THR A 24 7.63 14.81 -2.21
C THR A 24 7.63 13.86 -1.03
N THR A 25 8.70 13.87 -0.23
CA THR A 25 8.81 13.08 1.01
C THR A 25 7.66 13.33 1.98
N ALA A 26 7.21 14.59 2.08
CA ALA A 26 6.06 14.96 2.91
C ALA A 26 4.77 14.27 2.46
N THR A 27 4.57 14.13 1.14
CA THR A 27 3.41 13.42 0.57
C THR A 27 3.49 11.94 0.90
N VAL A 28 4.67 11.32 0.76
CA VAL A 28 4.88 9.90 1.13
C VAL A 28 4.61 9.67 2.62
N SER A 29 5.06 10.56 3.51
CA SER A 29 4.76 10.45 4.94
C SER A 29 3.26 10.49 5.22
N ARG A 30 2.53 11.47 4.66
CA ARG A 30 1.07 11.57 4.84
C ARG A 30 0.33 10.36 4.30
N ILE A 31 0.76 9.81 3.16
CA ILE A 31 0.18 8.59 2.59
C ILE A 31 0.47 7.39 3.50
N SER A 32 1.70 7.26 4.00
CA SER A 32 2.07 6.16 4.91
C SER A 32 1.32 6.20 6.24
N GLU A 33 0.87 7.38 6.66
CA GLU A 33 0.07 7.63 7.86
C GLU A 33 -1.44 7.58 7.58
N GLY A 34 -1.86 7.36 6.33
CA GLY A 34 -3.28 7.34 5.94
C GLY A 34 -3.98 8.71 5.96
N LEU A 35 -3.24 9.81 6.11
CA LEU A 35 -3.80 11.17 6.20
C LEU A 35 -4.27 11.71 4.84
N VAL A 36 -3.72 11.19 3.74
CA VAL A 36 -4.03 11.64 2.39
C VAL A 36 -4.19 10.45 1.46
N VAL A 37 -5.31 10.42 0.75
CA VAL A 37 -5.54 9.47 -0.35
C VAL A 37 -4.85 9.98 -1.61
N PRO A 38 -3.88 9.22 -2.17
CA PRO A 38 -3.19 9.62 -3.39
C PRO A 38 -4.12 9.62 -4.60
N ARG A 39 -3.86 10.52 -5.56
CA ARG A 39 -4.57 10.52 -6.85
C ARG A 39 -4.28 9.24 -7.62
N LYS A 40 -5.23 8.81 -8.46
CA LYS A 40 -5.14 7.56 -9.27
C LYS A 40 -3.76 7.34 -9.93
N GLY A 41 -3.16 8.38 -10.51
CA GLY A 41 -1.84 8.28 -11.14
C GLY A 41 -0.68 8.00 -10.16
N LEU A 42 -0.70 8.62 -8.98
CA LEU A 42 0.31 8.34 -7.95
C LEU A 42 0.08 6.95 -7.33
N LEU A 43 -1.18 6.57 -7.19
CA LEU A 43 -1.60 5.29 -6.66
C LEU A 43 -1.11 4.12 -7.55
N LEU A 44 -1.23 4.28 -8.87
CA LEU A 44 -0.69 3.33 -9.85
C LEU A 44 0.84 3.19 -9.71
N ARG A 45 1.56 4.31 -9.60
CA ARG A 45 3.02 4.29 -9.43
C ARG A 45 3.45 3.60 -8.15
N ILE A 46 2.74 3.79 -7.04
CA ILE A 46 3.04 3.10 -5.78
C ILE A 46 2.82 1.59 -5.95
N TYR A 47 1.74 1.21 -6.61
CA TYR A 47 1.43 -0.19 -6.89
C TYR A 47 2.50 -0.85 -7.79
N GLU A 48 2.90 -0.19 -8.87
CA GLU A 48 3.95 -0.65 -9.78
C GLU A 48 5.32 -0.74 -9.09
N GLU A 49 5.72 0.30 -8.35
CA GLU A 49 7.03 0.36 -7.65
C GLU A 49 7.14 -0.55 -6.44
N SER A 50 6.01 -1.01 -5.91
CA SER A 50 5.97 -2.03 -4.86
C SER A 50 5.73 -3.43 -5.41
N GLU A 51 5.73 -3.62 -6.73
CA GLU A 51 5.48 -4.90 -7.39
C GLU A 51 4.14 -5.54 -6.94
N GLY A 52 3.15 -4.71 -6.61
CA GLY A 52 1.85 -5.13 -6.10
C GLY A 52 1.83 -5.52 -4.62
N LEU A 53 2.94 -5.38 -3.88
CA LEU A 53 2.98 -5.65 -2.43
C LEU A 53 2.18 -4.61 -1.64
N VAL A 54 2.16 -3.35 -2.09
CA VAL A 54 1.33 -2.30 -1.50
C VAL A 54 0.14 -2.08 -2.41
N THR A 55 -1.03 -2.54 -1.98
CA THR A 55 -2.25 -2.41 -2.77
C THR A 55 -2.96 -1.08 -2.51
N PRO A 56 -3.84 -0.63 -3.42
CA PRO A 56 -4.68 0.53 -3.19
C PRO A 56 -5.45 0.47 -1.87
N ASN A 57 -5.95 -0.72 -1.51
CA ASN A 57 -6.73 -0.93 -0.29
C ASN A 57 -5.91 -0.66 0.97
N ASP A 58 -4.62 -1.05 0.96
CA ASP A 58 -3.70 -0.78 2.06
C ASP A 58 -3.43 0.73 2.27
N LEU A 59 -3.58 1.55 1.22
CA LEU A 59 -3.34 3.00 1.26
C LEU A 59 -4.57 3.81 1.69
N VAL A 60 -5.77 3.25 1.50
CA VAL A 60 -7.04 3.92 1.85
C VAL A 60 -7.62 3.44 3.19
N GLY A 61 -6.94 2.52 3.87
CA GLY A 61 -7.39 1.97 5.16
C GLY A 61 -8.69 1.20 5.05
N LEU A 62 -9.03 0.70 3.85
CA LEU A 62 -10.18 -0.18 3.69
C LEU A 62 -9.76 -1.56 4.24
N PRO A 63 -10.41 -2.07 5.29
CA PRO A 63 -10.16 -3.44 5.72
C PRO A 63 -10.45 -4.37 4.54
N CYS A 64 -9.60 -5.36 4.32
CA CYS A 64 -9.97 -6.50 3.50
C CYS A 64 -11.31 -6.99 4.05
N LEU A 65 -12.35 -7.01 3.21
CA LEU A 65 -13.65 -7.57 3.59
C LEU A 65 -13.39 -8.99 4.08
N GLU A 66 -13.49 -9.21 5.38
CA GLU A 66 -13.62 -10.56 5.91
C GLU A 66 -14.86 -11.15 5.25
N ALA A 67 -14.66 -12.24 4.50
CA ALA A 67 -15.76 -12.94 3.86
C ALA A 67 -16.73 -13.36 4.97
N ASN A 68 -17.91 -12.75 4.98
CA ASN A 68 -18.98 -13.07 5.91
C ASN A 68 -19.24 -14.59 5.85
N SER A 69 -19.02 -15.33 6.94
CA SER A 69 -18.92 -16.81 7.00
C SER A 69 -20.19 -17.59 6.60
N ASN A 70 -21.18 -16.95 5.97
CA ASN A 70 -22.44 -17.56 5.53
C ASN A 70 -22.66 -17.60 4.01
N SER A 71 -21.63 -17.31 3.20
CA SER A 71 -21.70 -17.50 1.75
C SER A 71 -20.38 -18.11 1.24
N GLY A 72 -20.46 -19.27 0.60
CA GLY A 72 -19.32 -20.07 0.13
C GLY A 72 -18.22 -19.29 -0.60
N ALA A 73 -16.98 -19.70 -0.33
CA ALA A 73 -15.70 -19.09 -0.73
C ALA A 73 -15.42 -19.10 -2.26
N PRO A 74 -14.34 -18.44 -2.77
CA PRO A 74 -12.96 -18.82 -2.44
C PRO A 74 -11.97 -17.65 -2.16
N MET A 75 -11.23 -17.82 -1.06
CA MET A 75 -9.76 -17.91 -0.98
C MET A 75 -8.91 -17.16 -2.02
N ALA A 76 -8.27 -16.06 -1.61
CA ALA A 76 -7.02 -15.56 -2.21
C ALA A 76 -6.24 -14.60 -1.28
N CYS A 77 -6.22 -14.84 0.04
CA CYS A 77 -5.30 -14.16 0.94
C CYS A 77 -4.52 -15.21 1.74
N MET A 78 -3.68 -15.98 1.05
CA MET A 78 -2.68 -16.82 1.69
C MET A 78 -1.51 -15.93 2.10
N THR A 79 -1.51 -15.51 3.36
CA THR A 79 -0.27 -15.11 4.04
C THR A 79 0.55 -16.38 4.24
N VAL A 80 1.69 -16.47 3.57
CA VAL A 80 2.67 -17.54 3.79
C VAL A 80 3.34 -17.29 5.14
N GLY A 81 3.20 -18.24 6.06
CA GLY A 81 3.88 -18.33 7.34
C GLY A 81 4.26 -19.78 7.61
#